data_AF-A0A961F611-F1
#
_entry.id   AF-A0A961F611-F1
#
_cell.length_a   1.000
_cell.length_b   1.000
_cell.length_c   1.000
_cell.angle_alpha   90.00
_cell.angle_beta   90.00
_cell.angle_gamma   90.00
#
_symmetry.space_group_name_H-M   'P 1'
#
loop_
_entity.id
_entity.type
_entity.pdbx_description
1 polymer ?
#
loop_
_entity_poly.entity_id
_entity_poly.type
_entity_poly.pdbx_seq_one_letter_code
_entity_poly.pdbx_strand_id
1 'polypeptide(L)'
;MEHKSQLAQLGLFDAKVPRYTSYPTAPHFGHDVGPDAHADWIARIPSGAQISLYVHVPFCRRLCWFCACRTQGTQSDAPVAA
;
A
#
# COMPACT_ATOMS: atom_id res chain seq x y z
N MET A 1 -10.20 36.83 18.94
CA MET A 1 -10.42 35.46 18.46
C MET A 1 -9.08 34.91 17.99
N GLU A 2 -8.29 34.28 18.83
CA GLU A 2 -7.05 33.66 18.33
C GLU A 2 -6.67 32.42 19.13
N HIS A 3 -7.55 31.42 19.09
CA HIS A 3 -7.15 30.04 19.33
C HIS A 3 -6.53 29.50 18.04
N LYS A 4 -5.26 29.82 17.78
CA LYS A 4 -4.47 29.04 16.82
C LYS A 4 -4.25 27.67 17.47
N SER A 5 -4.80 26.63 16.86
CA SER A 5 -4.64 25.26 17.39
C SER A 5 -3.15 24.87 17.35
N GLN A 6 -2.71 24.10 18.34
CA GLN A 6 -1.36 23.56 18.41
C GLN A 6 -0.92 22.88 17.09
N LEU A 7 -1.87 22.26 16.38
CA LEU A 7 -1.64 21.61 15.09
C LEU A 7 -1.23 22.60 13.99
N ALA A 8 -1.77 23.83 13.99
CA ALA A 8 -1.38 24.87 13.04
C ALA A 8 0.05 25.39 13.30
N GLN A 9 0.45 25.51 14.57
CA GLN A 9 1.83 25.90 14.93
C GLN A 9 2.87 24.85 14.50
N LEU A 10 2.49 23.58 14.50
CA LEU A 10 3.32 22.49 14.00
C LEU A 10 3.35 22.39 12.46
N GLY A 11 2.73 23.36 11.77
CA GLY A 11 2.70 23.42 10.32
C GLY A 11 1.85 22.34 9.67
N LEU A 12 1.01 21.60 10.40
CA LEU A 12 0.30 20.43 9.87
C LEU A 12 -0.61 20.76 8.67
N PHE A 13 -1.07 22.00 8.57
CA PHE A 13 -1.95 22.47 7.49
C PHE A 13 -1.20 23.06 6.28
N ASP A 14 0.07 23.42 6.43
CA ASP A 14 0.88 24.08 5.38
C ASP A 14 2.16 23.29 5.02
N ALA A 15 2.52 22.28 5.80
CA ALA A 15 3.72 21.50 5.61
C ALA A 15 3.53 20.51 4.46
N LYS A 16 4.32 20.69 3.40
CA LYS A 16 4.48 19.73 2.31
C LYS A 16 5.37 18.57 2.77
N VAL A 17 4.84 17.72 3.64
CA VAL A 17 5.54 16.50 4.09
C VAL A 17 5.34 15.36 3.09
N PRO A 18 6.36 14.51 2.86
CA PRO A 18 6.19 13.30 2.09
C PRO A 18 5.14 12.39 2.75
N ARG A 19 4.20 11.86 1.95
CA ARG A 19 3.31 10.79 2.40
C ARG A 19 4.01 9.46 2.21
N TYR A 20 4.52 8.90 3.29
CA TYR A 20 5.15 7.58 3.26
C TYR A 20 4.15 6.49 3.62
N THR A 21 3.91 5.57 2.68
CA THR A 21 3.12 4.35 2.90
C THR A 21 3.94 3.24 3.55
N SER A 22 5.28 3.34 3.46
CA SER A 22 6.27 2.42 4.02
C SER A 22 7.63 3.12 4.09
N TYR A 23 8.55 2.57 4.87
CA TYR A 23 9.94 3.01 4.94
C TYR A 23 10.88 1.79 4.99
N PRO A 24 11.90 1.69 4.11
CA PRO A 24 12.15 2.53 2.93
C PRO A 24 10.97 2.51 1.93
N THR A 25 10.87 3.55 1.11
CA THR A 25 9.77 3.68 0.15
C THR A 25 9.97 2.80 -1.08
N ALA A 26 8.89 2.54 -1.85
CA ALA A 26 8.94 1.70 -3.06
C ALA A 26 10.01 2.07 -4.10
N PRO A 27 10.39 3.35 -4.33
CA PRO A 27 11.52 3.70 -5.19
C PRO A 27 12.88 3.11 -4.78
N HIS A 28 13.02 2.63 -3.54
CA HIS A 28 14.22 1.92 -3.08
C HIS A 28 14.16 0.41 -3.36
N PHE A 29 13.09 -0.10 -3.96
CA PHE A 29 13.05 -1.51 -4.37
C PHE A 29 14.08 -1.75 -5.47
N GLY A 30 14.91 -2.77 -5.29
CA GLY A 30 15.94 -3.20 -6.22
C GLY A 30 15.85 -4.70 -6.51
N HIS A 31 16.81 -5.21 -7.26
CA HIS A 31 16.86 -6.63 -7.66
C HIS A 31 17.55 -7.54 -6.64
N ASP A 32 17.98 -7.00 -5.50
CA ASP A 32 18.74 -7.72 -4.47
C ASP A 32 17.87 -8.70 -3.67
N VAL A 33 16.54 -8.53 -3.69
CA VAL A 33 15.58 -9.43 -3.04
C VAL A 33 15.06 -10.44 -4.06
N GLY A 34 15.58 -11.66 -3.97
CA GLY A 34 15.18 -12.79 -4.80
C GLY A 34 14.27 -13.81 -4.08
N PRO A 35 13.91 -14.90 -4.79
CA PRO A 35 13.09 -15.98 -4.24
C PRO A 35 13.64 -16.62 -2.96
N ASP A 36 14.95 -16.85 -2.88
CA ASP A 36 15.59 -17.50 -1.73
C ASP A 36 15.48 -16.65 -0.46
N ALA A 37 15.76 -15.34 -0.57
CA ALA A 37 15.60 -14.39 0.53
C ALA A 37 14.16 -14.34 1.04
N HIS A 38 13.18 -14.38 0.12
CA HIS A 38 11.76 -14.40 0.46
C HIS A 38 11.35 -15.70 1.16
N ALA A 39 11.79 -16.86 0.66
CA ALA A 39 11.55 -18.16 1.28
C ALA A 39 12.13 -18.22 2.69
N ASP A 40 13.36 -17.73 2.87
CA ASP A 40 14.01 -17.62 4.17
C ASP A 40 13.24 -16.72 5.15
N TRP A 41 12.66 -15.60 4.70
CA TRP A 41 11.83 -14.75 5.56
C TRP A 41 10.57 -15.48 6.04
N ILE A 42 9.91 -16.22 5.14
CA ILE A 42 8.72 -17.01 5.49
C ILE A 42 9.09 -18.12 6.48
N ALA A 43 10.19 -18.85 6.25
CA ALA A 43 10.65 -19.93 7.12
C ALA A 43 11.01 -19.46 8.55
N ARG A 44 11.35 -18.18 8.71
CA ARG A 44 11.63 -17.56 10.02
C ARG A 44 10.37 -17.16 10.79
N ILE A 45 9.18 -17.23 10.19
CA ILE A 45 7.93 -16.93 10.90
C ILE A 45 7.70 -18.01 11.98
N PRO A 46 7.61 -17.65 13.27
CA PRO A 46 7.42 -18.64 14.34
C PRO A 46 6.08 -19.38 14.19
N SER A 47 6.07 -20.66 14.57
CA SER A 47 4.81 -21.41 14.70
C SER A 47 3.87 -20.70 15.68
N GLY A 48 2.59 -20.57 15.31
CA GLY A 48 1.59 -19.87 16.11
C GLY A 48 1.61 -18.34 16.00
N ALA A 49 2.49 -17.76 15.16
CA ALA A 49 2.46 -16.33 14.88
C ALA A 49 1.15 -15.92 14.17
N GLN A 50 0.64 -14.74 14.51
CA GLN A 50 -0.47 -14.13 13.79
C GLN A 50 0.04 -13.58 12.47
N ILE A 51 -0.63 -13.94 11.37
CA ILE A 51 -0.30 -13.46 10.04
C ILE A 51 -1.41 -12.54 9.52
N SER A 52 -1.02 -11.55 8.73
CA SER A 52 -1.94 -10.74 7.93
C SER A 52 -1.77 -11.14 6.47
N LEU A 53 -2.88 -11.35 5.77
CA LEU A 53 -2.88 -11.69 4.35
C LEU A 53 -3.43 -10.52 3.55
N TYR A 54 -2.68 -10.11 2.54
CA TYR A 54 -3.09 -9.12 1.56
C TYR A 54 -3.33 -9.82 0.22
N VAL A 55 -4.54 -9.69 -0.32
CA VAL A 55 -4.90 -10.17 -1.66
C VAL A 55 -5.29 -8.96 -2.49
N HIS A 56 -4.58 -8.73 -3.59
CA HIS A 56 -4.89 -7.65 -4.51
C HIS A 56 -5.90 -8.11 -5.56
N VAL A 57 -7.08 -7.48 -5.62
CA VAL A 57 -8.09 -7.71 -6.66
C VAL A 57 -8.08 -6.52 -7.62
N PRO A 58 -7.37 -6.60 -8.76
CA PRO A 58 -7.13 -5.45 -9.62
C PRO A 58 -8.25 -5.23 -10.64
N PHE A 59 -9.50 -5.62 -10.35
CA PHE A 59 -10.57 -5.59 -11.35
C PHE A 59 -11.66 -4.60 -10.95
N CYS A 60 -12.01 -3.72 -11.88
CA CYS A 60 -13.10 -2.77 -11.73
C CYS A 60 -14.12 -2.95 -12.85
N ARG A 61 -15.41 -2.99 -12.51
CA ARG A 61 -16.50 -2.97 -13.51
C ARG A 61 -16.57 -1.64 -14.27
N ARG A 62 -16.11 -0.56 -13.64
CA ARG A 62 -15.99 0.77 -14.24
C ARG A 62 -14.76 1.47 -13.69
N LEU A 63 -13.99 2.12 -14.56
CA LEU A 63 -12.85 2.94 -14.15
C LEU A 63 -13.33 4.35 -13.80
N CYS A 64 -12.90 4.84 -12.64
CA CYS A 64 -13.12 6.22 -12.22
C CYS A 64 -12.03 7.11 -12.84
N TRP A 65 -12.42 8.30 -13.31
CA TRP A 65 -11.49 9.27 -13.93
C TRP A 65 -10.35 9.72 -13.01
N PHE A 66 -10.56 9.68 -11.70
CA PHE A 66 -9.57 10.05 -10.69
C PHE A 66 -8.75 8.86 -10.15
N CYS A 67 -8.96 7.65 -10.66
CA CYS A 67 -8.34 6.45 -10.10
C CYS A 67 -6.83 6.41 -10.38
N ALA A 68 -6.03 6.27 -9.32
CA ALA A 68 -4.58 6.07 -9.40
C ALA A 68 -4.14 4.70 -8.83
N CYS A 69 -5.09 3.79 -8.61
CA CYS A 69 -4.81 2.45 -8.10
C CYS A 69 -4.22 1.55 -9.20
N ARG A 70 -3.47 0.51 -8.81
CA ARG A 70 -3.09 -0.58 -9.73
C ARG A 70 -4.33 -1.42 -10.03
N THR A 71 -5.05 -1.09 -11.11
CA THR A 71 -6.32 -1.72 -11.46
C THR A 71 -6.49 -1.88 -12.97
N GLN A 72 -7.48 -2.68 -13.37
CA GLN A 72 -7.85 -3.04 -14.73
C GLN A 72 -9.38 -2.99 -14.86
N GLY A 73 -9.86 -2.29 -15.90
CA GLY A 73 -11.27 -2.31 -16.26
C GLY A 73 -11.66 -3.67 -16.86
N THR A 74 -12.82 -4.18 -16.48
CA THR A 74 -13.37 -5.48 -16.94
C THR A 74 -14.80 -5.31 -17.41
N GLN A 75 -15.25 -6.19 -18.31
CA GLN A 75 -16.62 -6.20 -18.85
C GLN A 75 -17.48 -7.34 -18.29
N SER A 76 -16.89 -8.26 -17.51
CA SER A 76 -17.58 -9.37 -16.87
C SER A 76 -16.87 -9.78 -15.59
N ASP A 77 -17.55 -10.55 -14.74
CA ASP A 77 -17.00 -11.07 -13.48
C ASP A 77 -16.11 -12.32 -13.69
N ALA A 78 -15.86 -12.72 -14.94
CA ALA A 78 -15.07 -13.90 -15.28
C ALA A 78 -13.68 -13.96 -14.59
N PRO A 79 -12.92 -12.86 -14.42
CA PRO A 79 -11.62 -12.90 -13.75
C PRO A 79 -11.64 -13.25 -12.26
N VAL A 80 -12.82 -13.22 -11.62
CA VAL A 80 -13.00 -13.50 -10.19
C VAL A 80 -14.01 -14.63 -9.92
N ALA A 81 -14.51 -15.28 -10.97
CA ALA A 81 -15.37 -16.44 -10.84
C ALA A 81 -14.55 -17.64 -10.33
N ALA A 82 -15.10 -18.37 -9.36
CA ALA A 82 -14.49 -19.54 -8.71
C ALA A 82 -14.59 -20.81 -9.56
#